data_AF-A0A314KPX6-F1
#
_entry.id   AF-A0A314KPX6-F1
#
_cell.length_a   1.000
_cell.length_b   1.000
_cell.length_c   1.000
_cell.angle_alpha   90.00
_cell.angle_beta   90.00
_cell.angle_gamma   90.00
#
_symmetry.space_group_name_H-M   'P 1'
#
loop_
_entity.id
_entity.type
_entity.pdbx_description
1 polymer ?
#
loop_
_entity_poly.entity_id
_entity_poly.type
_entity_poly.pdbx_seq_one_letter_code
_entity_poly.pdbx_strand_id
1 'polypeptide(L)'
;MHRCFKHFAQASGLQANMGKSSVYFGGVPRDERDKILLHLGYGQGEMPFKYLGIPLSTKKISMIQWQPLIQKIVARISSWTAKKLSYA
;
A
#
# COMPACT_ATOMS: atom_id res chain seq x y z
N MET A 1 -2.63 9.80 -18.68
CA MET A 1 -2.74 8.68 -17.70
C MET A 1 -3.68 7.58 -18.17
N HIS A 2 -4.98 7.83 -18.32
CA HIS A 2 -5.96 6.79 -18.68
C HIS A 2 -5.64 5.99 -19.95
N ARG A 3 -5.12 6.65 -21.01
CA ARG A 3 -4.79 5.96 -22.27
C ARG A 3 -3.65 4.94 -22.11
N CYS A 4 -2.57 5.31 -21.42
CA CYS A 4 -1.43 4.42 -21.21
C CYS A 4 -1.81 3.25 -20.31
N PHE A 5 -2.58 3.50 -19.24
CA PHE A 5 -3.09 2.45 -18.36
C PHE A 5 -4.04 1.49 -19.10
N LYS A 6 -4.92 2.02 -19.98
CA LYS A 6 -5.78 1.18 -20.83
C LYS A 6 -4.97 0.33 -21.80
N HIS A 7 -3.95 0.89 -22.44
CA HIS A 7 -3.08 0.14 -23.34
C HIS A 7 -2.33 -0.97 -22.62
N PHE A 8 -1.79 -0.68 -21.43
CA PHE A 8 -1.15 -1.68 -20.57
C PHE A 8 -2.15 -2.77 -20.15
N ALA A 9 -3.36 -2.38 -19.72
CA ALA A 9 -4.41 -3.31 -19.33
C ALA A 9 -4.79 -4.26 -20.48
N GLN A 10 -4.93 -3.73 -21.70
CA GLN A 10 -5.21 -4.51 -22.89
C GLN A 10 -4.06 -5.47 -23.24
N ALA A 11 -2.81 -4.98 -23.21
CA ALA A 11 -1.65 -5.80 -23.55
C ALA A 11 -1.33 -6.88 -22.51
N SER A 12 -1.59 -6.61 -21.22
CA SER A 12 -1.30 -7.53 -20.11
C SER A 12 -2.48 -8.40 -19.68
N GLY A 13 -3.70 -8.07 -20.09
CA GLY A 13 -4.93 -8.69 -19.57
C GLY A 13 -5.26 -8.30 -18.12
N LEU A 14 -4.56 -7.31 -17.54
CA LEU A 14 -4.77 -6.87 -16.16
C LEU A 14 -5.81 -5.75 -16.08
N GLN A 15 -6.60 -5.74 -15.01
CA GLN A 15 -7.54 -4.66 -14.71
C GLN A 15 -7.24 -4.06 -13.34
N ALA A 16 -7.33 -2.72 -13.23
CA ALA A 16 -7.23 -2.04 -11.95
C ALA A 16 -8.43 -2.41 -11.05
N ASN A 17 -8.15 -2.73 -9.78
CA ASN A 17 -9.19 -2.99 -8.81
C ASN A 17 -9.60 -1.69 -8.11
N MET A 18 -10.73 -1.12 -8.54
CA MET A 18 -11.24 0.15 -8.00
C MET A 18 -11.53 0.10 -6.49
N GLY A 19 -11.84 -1.08 -5.92
CA GLY A 19 -12.09 -1.25 -4.49
C GLY A 19 -10.81 -1.33 -3.64
N LYS A 20 -9.65 -1.57 -4.27
CA LYS A 20 -8.34 -1.59 -3.60
C LYS A 20 -7.47 -0.38 -3.96
N SER A 21 -7.90 0.44 -4.92
CA SER A 21 -7.18 1.60 -5.42
C SER A 21 -7.81 2.88 -4.87
N SER A 22 -7.01 3.68 -4.16
CA SER A 22 -7.43 4.95 -3.59
C SER A 22 -6.40 6.05 -3.89
N VAL A 23 -6.86 7.29 -3.96
CA VAL A 23 -6.01 8.48 -4.12
C VAL A 23 -5.82 9.15 -2.78
N TYR A 24 -4.58 9.50 -2.44
CA TYR A 24 -4.23 10.17 -1.19
C TYR A 24 -3.61 11.53 -1.49
N PHE A 25 -4.05 12.57 -0.78
CA PHE A 25 -3.60 13.94 -1.00
C PHE A 25 -2.83 14.48 0.21
N GLY A 26 -1.72 15.19 -0.05
CA GLY A 26 -0.99 15.98 0.93
C GLY A 26 -0.83 17.41 0.44
N GLY A 27 -1.30 18.40 1.22
CA GLY A 27 -1.12 19.82 0.89
C GLY A 27 -1.92 20.37 -0.31
N VAL A 28 -2.82 19.59 -0.91
CA VAL A 28 -3.64 20.02 -2.07
C VAL A 28 -4.94 20.71 -1.60
N PRO A 29 -5.36 21.85 -2.17
CA PRO A 29 -6.66 22.48 -1.88
C PRO A 29 -7.86 21.58 -2.23
N ARG A 30 -9.00 21.74 -1.54
CA ARG A 30 -10.16 20.84 -1.73
C ARG A 30 -10.71 20.87 -3.16
N ASP A 31 -10.83 22.05 -3.76
CA ASP A 31 -11.35 22.17 -5.14
C ASP A 31 -10.47 21.45 -6.18
N GLU A 32 -9.15 21.45 -5.97
CA GLU A 32 -8.20 20.68 -6.79
C GLU A 32 -8.37 19.17 -6.59
N ARG A 33 -8.58 18.73 -5.34
CA ARG A 33 -8.82 17.30 -5.03
C ARG A 33 -10.06 16.79 -5.74
N ASP A 34 -11.16 17.54 -5.69
CA ASP A 34 -12.43 17.12 -6.28
C ASP A 34 -12.33 17.00 -7.80
N LYS A 35 -11.63 17.94 -8.46
CA LYS A 35 -11.33 17.85 -9.90
C LYS A 35 -10.50 16.60 -10.23
N ILE A 36 -9.47 16.31 -9.42
CA ILE A 36 -8.60 15.15 -9.62
C ILE A 36 -9.38 13.84 -9.42
N LEU A 37 -10.17 13.74 -8.36
CA LEU A 37 -11.00 12.57 -8.07
C LEU A 37 -12.02 12.32 -9.18
N LEU A 38 -12.70 13.39 -9.65
CA LEU A 38 -13.63 13.30 -10.76
C LEU A 38 -12.95 12.81 -12.05
N HIS A 39 -11.75 13.30 -12.33
CA HIS A 39 -11.01 12.90 -13.54
C HIS A 39 -10.50 11.45 -13.45
N LEU A 40 -10.11 10.99 -12.27
CA LEU A 40 -9.53 9.67 -12.04
C LEU A 40 -10.55 8.55 -11.77
N GLY A 41 -11.72 8.88 -11.23
CA GLY A 41 -12.76 7.91 -10.88
C GLY A 41 -12.43 6.99 -9.70
N TYR A 42 -11.34 7.24 -8.97
CA TYR A 42 -10.98 6.51 -7.75
C TYR A 42 -11.50 7.24 -6.51
N GLY A 43 -11.76 6.49 -5.43
CA GLY A 43 -12.10 7.07 -4.14
C GLY A 43 -10.90 7.74 -3.45
N GLN A 44 -11.16 8.77 -2.65
CA GLN A 44 -10.15 9.34 -1.77
C GLN A 44 -9.90 8.40 -0.58
N GLY A 45 -8.62 8.10 -0.31
CA GLY A 45 -8.20 7.40 0.90
C GLY A 45 -7.85 8.36 2.03
N GLU A 46 -7.97 7.89 3.27
CA GLU A 46 -7.61 8.65 4.47
C GLU A 46 -6.27 8.20 5.06
N MET A 47 -5.53 9.13 5.66
CA MET A 47 -4.28 8.83 6.37
C MET A 47 -4.50 8.79 7.89
N PRO A 48 -3.74 7.95 8.64
CA PRO A 48 -2.72 7.01 8.16
C PRO A 48 -3.34 5.72 7.59
N PHE A 49 -2.74 5.15 6.53
CA PHE A 49 -3.18 3.88 5.93
C PHE A 49 -2.05 2.85 5.94
N LYS A 50 -2.34 1.58 5.67
CA LYS A 50 -1.29 0.55 5.60
C LYS A 50 -0.88 0.31 4.15
N TYR A 51 0.41 0.45 3.85
CA TYR A 51 0.99 0.04 2.57
C TYR A 51 1.96 -1.12 2.81
N LEU A 52 1.72 -2.26 2.14
CA LEU A 52 2.50 -3.50 2.30
C LEU A 52 2.64 -3.97 3.77
N GLY A 53 1.65 -3.65 4.61
CA GLY A 53 1.63 -4.01 6.02
C GLY A 53 2.35 -3.05 6.97
N ILE A 54 2.83 -1.90 6.46
CA ILE A 54 3.46 -0.84 7.25
C ILE A 54 2.53 0.38 7.26
N PRO A 55 2.29 1.01 8.41
CA PRO A 55 1.53 2.26 8.46
C PRO A 55 2.27 3.36 7.72
N LEU A 56 1.69 3.85 6.63
CA LEU A 56 2.12 5.02 5.89
C LEU A 56 1.43 6.24 6.49
N SER A 57 2.23 7.14 7.04
CA SER A 57 1.79 8.35 7.73
C SER A 57 2.55 9.55 7.20
N THR A 58 1.96 10.74 7.29
CA THR A 58 2.65 12.01 7.01
C THR A 58 3.73 12.34 8.04
N LYS A 59 3.70 11.68 9.19
CA LYS A 59 4.66 11.85 10.29
C LYS A 59 5.66 10.68 10.33
N LYS A 60 6.84 10.93 10.91
CA LYS A 60 7.83 9.88 11.17
C LYS A 60 7.19 8.72 11.93
N ILE A 61 7.27 7.54 11.35
CA ILE A 61 6.71 6.31 11.95
C ILE A 61 7.46 6.04 13.26
N SER A 62 6.74 5.95 14.37
CA SER A 62 7.34 5.65 15.68
C SER A 62 7.80 4.20 15.75
N MET A 63 8.73 3.89 16.66
CA MET A 63 9.24 2.52 16.84
C MET A 63 8.11 1.52 17.12
N ILE A 64 7.08 1.92 17.87
CA ILE A 64 5.89 1.10 18.17
C ILE A 64 5.13 0.73 16.89
N GLN A 65 5.02 1.65 15.94
CA GLN A 65 4.35 1.41 14.66
C GLN A 65 5.12 0.45 13.73
N TRP A 66 6.44 0.30 13.93
CA TRP A 66 7.28 -0.70 13.24
C TRP A 66 7.18 -2.11 13.82
N GLN A 67 6.69 -2.25 15.06
CA GLN A 67 6.65 -3.53 15.78
C GLN A 67 6.00 -4.69 14.99
N PRO A 68 4.90 -4.49 14.23
CA PRO A 68 4.31 -5.56 13.45
C PRO A 68 5.24 -6.09 12.33
N LEU A 69 6.08 -5.24 11.75
CA LEU A 69 7.06 -5.66 10.74
C LEU A 69 8.20 -6.43 11.40
N ILE A 70 8.72 -5.93 12.51
CA ILE A 70 9.78 -6.58 13.29
C ILE A 70 9.34 -7.99 13.69
N GLN A 71 8.12 -8.13 14.24
CA GLN A 71 7.57 -9.43 14.61
C GLN A 71 7.47 -10.40 13.42
N LYS A 72 7.06 -9.92 12.23
CA LYS A 72 7.02 -10.75 11.02
C LYS A 72 8.41 -11.23 10.60
N ILE A 73 9.43 -10.37 10.71
CA ILE A 73 10.82 -10.72 10.39
C ILE A 73 11.33 -11.76 11.39
N VAL A 74 11.17 -11.52 12.69
CA VAL A 74 11.57 -12.44 13.76
C VAL A 74 10.89 -13.80 13.59
N ALA A 75 9.57 -13.82 13.38
CA ALA A 75 8.82 -15.06 13.17
C ALA A 75 9.34 -15.87 11.97
N ARG A 76 9.68 -15.19 10.86
CA ARG A 76 10.30 -15.86 9.69
C ARG A 76 11.65 -16.47 10.03
N ILE A 77 12.54 -15.72 10.69
CA ILE A 77 13.87 -16.21 11.09
C ILE A 77 13.73 -17.40 12.04
N SER A 78 12.94 -17.27 13.11
CA SER A 78 12.72 -18.33 14.09
C SER A 78 12.15 -19.61 13.45
N SER A 79 11.22 -19.46 12.50
CA SER A 79 10.66 -20.62 11.77
C SER A 79 11.69 -21.34 10.89
N TRP A 80 12.72 -20.63 10.40
CA TRP A 80 13.81 -21.23 9.63
C TRP A 80 14.82 -21.92 10.53
N THR A 81 15.17 -21.32 11.66
CA THR A 81 16.06 -21.95 12.65
C THR A 81 15.47 -23.24 13.20
N ALA A 82 14.16 -23.27 13.49
CA ALA A 82 13.47 -24.48 13.95
C ALA A 82 13.49 -25.62 12.90
N LYS A 83 13.44 -25.29 11.60
CA LYS A 83 13.46 -26.28 10.50
C LYS A 83 14.85 -26.80 10.15
N LYS A 84 15.92 -26.19 10.66
CA LYS A 84 17.32 -26.63 10.47
C LYS A 84 17.89 -27.34 11.70
N LEU A 85 17.12 -27.45 12.79
CA LEU A 85 17.49 -28.17 14.02
C LEU A 85 16.76 -29.52 14.19
N SER A 86 15.97 -29.96 13.21
CA SER A 86 15.42 -31.32 13.21
C SER A 86 16.38 -32.30 12.53
N TYR A 87 17.52 -32.59 13.18
CA TYR A 87 18.22 -33.88 13.06
C TYR A 87 19.31 -34.01 14.16
N ALA A 88 18.96 -34.71 15.24
CA ALA A 88 19.78 -35.64 16.04
C ALA A 88 18.91 -36.17 17.18
#